data_AF-A0A4R3L0F4-F1
#
_entry.id   AF-A0A4R3L0F4-F1
#
_cell.length_a   1.000
_cell.length_b   1.000
_cell.length_c   1.000
_cell.angle_alpha   90.00
_cell.angle_beta   90.00
_cell.angle_gamma   90.00
#
_symmetry.space_group_name_H-M   'P 1'
#
loop_
_entity.id
_entity.type
_entity.pdbx_description
1 polymer ?
#
loop_
_entity_poly.entity_id
_entity_poly.type
_entity_poly.pdbx_seq_one_letter_code
_entity_poly.pdbx_strand_id
1 'polypeptide(L)'
;MPRRTSPLLLIAVLAPAARSAIIVVNILDDEHNGDGDCSLREAVLAANTNVAVDACDAGHNSGAGDLILFVPALIGGEIQISQSLVVTQSLSIVGLDGLTLRRTSAPNMIVVDMAHPAHDFALSSLSLIDGQGGPETGSGSAVQLRQVDQATLSDVVIRNNARPAVGRWWYDHPDKTVNELTIEDCTFEDNRATPGGPGGRGGGAVVLHRVPQVTIACSVFRHNGPEGHGPGGALRLVDAGSTVITDSLFVGNTGRPGGAIQTQGTVAGATLSVIRSTFIGNRSGGPTSFGGDIYIESPVNAQIVNSTFYDTRNAIHVAEDSSAAIRHATFIGNTGRASFISSASTGLASLSHTALFGSDGQPLYTHHDGGSIRSSGYNRFQQGDDSCDLVATDPYLADPMLLPLGNYGGAAPVMLPRIDSVLIDVAGTAC
;
A
#
# COMPACT_ATOMS: atom_id res chain seq x y z
N MET A 1 -3.95 -70.65 19.45
CA MET A 1 -4.26 -69.57 18.50
C MET A 1 -2.96 -68.90 18.07
N PRO A 2 -2.68 -68.84 16.76
CA PRO A 2 -2.11 -67.63 16.19
C PRO A 2 -2.97 -67.13 15.02
N ARG A 3 -3.40 -65.86 15.10
CA ARG A 3 -4.16 -65.18 14.06
C ARG A 3 -3.23 -64.89 12.87
N ARG A 4 -3.59 -65.39 11.68
CA ARG A 4 -3.00 -64.97 10.42
C ARG A 4 -3.43 -63.53 10.13
N THR A 5 -2.50 -62.59 10.20
CA THR A 5 -2.69 -61.21 9.74
C THR A 5 -2.40 -61.16 8.23
N SER A 6 -3.45 -61.03 7.43
CA SER A 6 -3.31 -60.67 6.01
C SER A 6 -2.80 -59.23 5.89
N PRO A 7 -1.79 -58.94 5.06
CA PRO A 7 -1.36 -57.58 4.82
C PRO A 7 -2.41 -56.90 3.92
N LEU A 8 -3.00 -55.83 4.45
CA LEU A 8 -3.84 -54.90 3.69
C LEU A 8 -2.92 -54.16 2.71
N LEU A 9 -3.08 -54.41 1.41
CA LEU A 9 -2.37 -53.70 0.35
C LEU A 9 -2.92 -52.27 0.30
N LEU A 10 -2.18 -51.31 0.85
CA LEU A 10 -2.48 -49.89 0.79
C LEU A 10 -2.14 -49.38 -0.63
N ILE A 11 -3.14 -49.22 -1.49
CA ILE A 11 -2.98 -48.50 -2.75
C ILE A 11 -2.85 -47.01 -2.39
N ALA A 12 -1.62 -46.52 -2.36
CA ALA A 12 -1.34 -45.09 -2.32
C ALA A 12 -1.84 -44.50 -3.64
N VAL A 13 -2.99 -43.81 -3.60
CA VAL A 13 -3.39 -42.90 -4.67
C VAL A 13 -2.35 -41.79 -4.67
N LEU A 14 -1.40 -41.85 -5.61
CA LEU A 14 -0.60 -40.69 -5.96
C LEU A 14 -1.58 -39.66 -6.52
N ALA A 15 -1.99 -38.71 -5.68
CA ALA A 15 -2.63 -37.49 -6.17
C ALA A 15 -1.65 -36.87 -7.19
N PRO A 16 -2.07 -36.60 -8.44
CA PRO A 16 -1.21 -35.89 -9.37
C PRO A 16 -0.78 -34.59 -8.71
N ALA A 17 0.54 -34.37 -8.64
CA ALA A 17 1.07 -33.09 -8.19
C ALA A 17 0.41 -31.99 -9.05
N ALA A 18 -0.20 -31.00 -8.40
CA ALA A 18 -0.80 -29.89 -9.10
C ALA A 18 0.28 -29.23 -9.98
N ARG A 19 0.09 -29.27 -11.31
CA ARG A 19 1.02 -28.70 -12.29
C ARG A 19 0.50 -27.35 -12.74
N SER A 20 1.29 -26.30 -12.53
CA SER A 20 1.11 -25.01 -13.20
C SER A 20 1.51 -25.16 -14.68
N ALA A 21 0.70 -24.69 -15.63
CA ALA A 21 1.17 -24.57 -17.02
C ALA A 21 2.05 -23.33 -17.16
N ILE A 22 3.06 -23.41 -18.02
CA ILE A 22 3.88 -22.27 -18.40
C ILE A 22 3.42 -21.83 -19.78
N ILE A 23 3.04 -20.56 -19.93
CA ILE A 23 2.64 -19.95 -21.19
C ILE A 23 3.65 -18.84 -21.51
N VAL A 24 4.27 -18.89 -22.69
CA VAL A 24 5.38 -18.00 -23.04
C VAL A 24 4.96 -17.01 -24.12
N VAL A 25 4.85 -15.74 -23.73
CA VAL A 25 4.56 -14.61 -24.62
C VAL A 25 5.82 -14.28 -25.43
N ASN A 26 5.66 -14.11 -26.74
CA ASN A 26 6.77 -13.91 -27.68
C ASN A 26 6.67 -12.67 -28.57
N ILE A 27 5.58 -11.90 -28.46
CA ILE A 27 5.37 -10.64 -29.18
C ILE A 27 4.95 -9.52 -28.20
N LEU A 28 5.12 -8.26 -28.62
CA LEU A 28 4.71 -7.07 -27.86
C LEU A 28 3.33 -6.55 -28.25
N ASP A 29 2.71 -7.11 -29.29
CA ASP A 29 1.43 -6.66 -29.77
C ASP A 29 0.30 -7.04 -28.80
N ASP A 30 -0.64 -6.12 -28.59
CA ASP A 30 -1.85 -6.35 -27.79
C ASP A 30 -2.97 -6.84 -28.71
N GLU A 31 -2.96 -8.14 -29.00
CA GLU A 31 -3.87 -8.68 -30.01
C GLU A 31 -4.52 -10.00 -29.64
N HIS A 32 -5.50 -10.37 -30.46
CA HIS A 32 -6.11 -11.68 -30.43
C HIS A 32 -6.45 -12.03 -31.86
N ASN A 33 -5.49 -12.65 -32.55
CA ASN A 33 -5.60 -13.01 -33.95
C ASN A 33 -5.16 -14.48 -34.15
N GLY A 34 -4.67 -14.86 -35.32
CA GLY A 34 -4.22 -16.22 -35.60
C GLY A 34 -3.05 -16.20 -36.59
N ASP A 35 -1.99 -15.48 -36.26
CA ASP A 35 -0.81 -15.28 -37.09
C ASP A 35 0.43 -16.08 -36.63
N GLY A 36 0.27 -16.89 -35.58
CA GLY A 36 1.25 -17.88 -35.15
C GLY A 36 2.23 -17.35 -34.10
N ASP A 37 1.92 -16.23 -33.47
CA ASP A 37 2.59 -15.76 -32.26
C ASP A 37 1.70 -15.91 -31.00
N CYS A 38 2.28 -15.55 -29.85
CA CYS A 38 1.61 -15.62 -28.57
C CYS A 38 1.73 -14.25 -27.89
N SER A 39 0.68 -13.45 -28.02
CA SER A 39 0.54 -12.17 -27.32
C SER A 39 0.18 -12.35 -25.84
N LEU A 40 0.35 -11.31 -25.03
CA LEU A 40 -0.08 -11.34 -23.62
C LEU A 40 -1.60 -11.55 -23.48
N ARG A 41 -2.39 -11.00 -24.40
CA ARG A 41 -3.85 -11.12 -24.38
C ARG A 41 -4.29 -12.55 -24.68
N GLU A 42 -3.64 -13.23 -25.62
CA GLU A 42 -3.88 -14.64 -25.91
C GLU A 42 -3.41 -15.54 -24.79
N ALA A 43 -2.26 -15.24 -24.17
CA ALA A 43 -1.75 -16.00 -23.04
C ALA A 43 -2.71 -15.95 -21.84
N VAL A 44 -3.28 -14.78 -21.53
CA VAL A 44 -4.32 -14.65 -20.50
C VAL A 44 -5.59 -15.43 -20.89
N LEU A 45 -5.99 -15.43 -22.16
CA LEU A 45 -7.15 -16.21 -22.62
C LEU A 45 -6.89 -17.72 -22.50
N ALA A 46 -5.68 -18.18 -22.85
CA ALA A 46 -5.28 -19.57 -22.75
C ALA A 46 -5.26 -20.06 -21.29
N ALA A 47 -4.75 -19.23 -20.37
CA ALA A 47 -4.80 -19.50 -18.93
C ALA A 47 -6.24 -19.55 -18.41
N ASN A 48 -7.06 -18.57 -18.78
CA ASN A 48 -8.46 -18.51 -18.33
C ASN A 48 -9.30 -19.70 -18.79
N THR A 49 -9.05 -20.20 -19.99
CA THR A 49 -9.87 -21.25 -20.62
C THR A 49 -9.28 -22.65 -20.47
N ASN A 50 -8.00 -22.77 -20.08
CA ASN A 50 -7.24 -24.01 -20.10
C ASN A 50 -7.20 -24.66 -21.49
N VAL A 51 -7.20 -23.84 -22.55
CA VAL A 51 -7.17 -24.26 -23.96
C VAL A 51 -6.10 -23.44 -24.66
N ALA A 52 -5.38 -24.03 -25.61
CA ALA A 52 -4.38 -23.32 -26.40
C ALA A 52 -5.06 -22.22 -27.23
N VAL A 53 -4.44 -21.05 -27.31
CA VAL A 53 -4.93 -19.89 -28.07
C VAL A 53 -3.80 -19.44 -28.98
N ASP A 54 -4.02 -19.53 -30.29
CA ASP A 54 -2.98 -19.40 -31.31
C ASP A 54 -1.69 -20.17 -30.97
N ALA A 55 -0.52 -19.52 -30.90
CA ALA A 55 0.72 -20.17 -30.50
C ALA A 55 0.95 -20.22 -28.99
N CYS A 56 0.01 -19.72 -28.17
CA CYS A 56 0.05 -19.87 -26.73
C CYS A 56 -0.37 -21.27 -26.29
N ASP A 57 0.48 -21.90 -25.50
CA ASP A 57 0.18 -23.19 -24.85
C ASP A 57 -1.07 -23.10 -23.96
N ALA A 58 -1.81 -24.21 -23.85
CA ALA A 58 -2.99 -24.29 -23.00
C ALA A 58 -2.63 -24.13 -21.51
N GLY A 59 -3.47 -23.39 -20.78
CA GLY A 59 -3.46 -23.37 -19.32
C GLY A 59 -3.81 -24.72 -18.69
N HIS A 60 -3.76 -24.81 -17.36
CA HIS A 60 -4.06 -26.05 -16.64
C HIS A 60 -4.98 -25.89 -15.43
N ASN A 61 -5.94 -26.82 -15.30
CA ASN A 61 -6.98 -26.77 -14.28
C ASN A 61 -6.60 -27.42 -12.94
N SER A 62 -5.32 -27.45 -12.57
CA SER A 62 -4.85 -28.13 -11.35
C SER A 62 -5.04 -27.32 -10.07
N GLY A 63 -5.48 -26.07 -10.15
CA GLY A 63 -5.60 -25.17 -9.01
C GLY A 63 -4.28 -24.53 -8.56
N ALA A 64 -3.11 -24.94 -9.09
CA ALA A 64 -1.81 -24.31 -8.79
C ALA A 64 -1.59 -22.95 -9.48
N GLY A 65 -2.50 -22.55 -10.38
CA GLY A 65 -2.40 -21.35 -11.20
C GLY A 65 -1.38 -21.47 -12.32
N ASP A 66 -1.68 -20.86 -13.46
CA ASP A 66 -0.75 -20.84 -14.60
C ASP A 66 0.32 -19.76 -14.42
N LEU A 67 1.43 -19.90 -15.14
CA LEU A 67 2.55 -18.97 -15.13
C LEU A 67 2.76 -18.41 -16.53
N ILE A 68 2.59 -17.09 -16.68
CA ILE A 68 2.96 -16.36 -17.90
C ILE A 68 4.38 -15.82 -17.76
N LEU A 69 5.21 -16.16 -18.74
CA LEU A 69 6.57 -15.66 -18.93
C LEU A 69 6.70 -14.98 -20.29
N PHE A 70 7.76 -14.20 -20.48
CA PHE A 70 8.06 -13.53 -21.75
C PHE A 70 9.41 -14.01 -22.30
N VAL A 71 9.54 -14.12 -23.62
CA VAL A 71 10.83 -14.43 -24.24
C VAL A 71 11.83 -13.29 -24.00
N PRO A 72 13.14 -13.57 -23.79
CA PRO A 72 14.14 -12.53 -23.50
C PRO A 72 14.29 -11.45 -24.58
N ALA A 73 13.83 -11.70 -25.81
CA ALA A 73 13.84 -10.71 -26.88
C ALA A 73 12.92 -9.50 -26.60
N LEU A 74 12.02 -9.59 -25.61
CA LEU A 74 11.06 -8.54 -25.25
C LEU A 74 11.55 -7.62 -24.11
N ILE A 75 12.79 -7.78 -23.64
CA ILE A 75 13.38 -6.91 -22.60
C ILE A 75 13.32 -5.45 -23.04
N GLY A 76 12.86 -4.57 -22.15
CA GLY A 76 12.66 -3.14 -22.44
C GLY A 76 11.52 -2.84 -23.43
N GLY A 77 10.74 -3.85 -23.82
CA GLY A 77 9.61 -3.71 -24.72
C GLY A 77 8.40 -3.04 -24.08
N GLU A 78 7.46 -2.59 -24.92
CA GLU A 78 6.23 -1.94 -24.49
C GLU A 78 5.01 -2.56 -25.18
N ILE A 79 4.03 -3.02 -24.39
CA ILE A 79 2.76 -3.60 -24.86
C ILE A 79 1.66 -2.53 -24.70
N GLN A 80 0.97 -2.21 -25.80
CA GLN A 80 -0.06 -1.18 -25.84
C GLN A 80 -1.45 -1.72 -25.44
N ILE A 81 -1.82 -1.62 -24.17
CA ILE A 81 -3.09 -2.14 -23.65
C ILE A 81 -4.28 -1.25 -24.08
N SER A 82 -4.98 -1.71 -25.11
CA SER A 82 -6.16 -1.06 -25.70
C SER A 82 -7.47 -1.46 -25.05
N GLN A 83 -7.53 -2.68 -24.51
CA GLN A 83 -8.67 -3.23 -23.78
C GLN A 83 -8.21 -3.89 -22.48
N SER A 84 -9.07 -3.97 -21.47
CA SER A 84 -8.73 -4.62 -20.21
C SER A 84 -8.33 -6.08 -20.42
N LEU A 85 -7.23 -6.51 -19.79
CA LEU A 85 -6.88 -7.92 -19.62
C LEU A 85 -7.65 -8.47 -18.41
N VAL A 86 -8.63 -9.33 -18.65
CA VAL A 86 -9.46 -9.90 -17.57
C VAL A 86 -8.93 -11.27 -17.18
N VAL A 87 -8.54 -11.43 -15.91
CA VAL A 87 -8.04 -12.67 -15.34
C VAL A 87 -9.16 -13.35 -14.54
N THR A 88 -9.47 -14.60 -14.87
CA THR A 88 -10.59 -15.36 -14.29
C THR A 88 -10.18 -16.70 -13.68
N GLN A 89 -8.91 -17.11 -13.85
CA GLN A 89 -8.30 -18.29 -13.23
C GLN A 89 -7.04 -17.89 -12.45
N SER A 90 -6.61 -18.75 -11.51
CA SER A 90 -5.35 -18.52 -10.78
C SER A 90 -4.21 -18.29 -11.78
N LEU A 91 -3.47 -17.19 -11.62
CA LEU A 91 -2.49 -16.75 -12.61
C LEU A 91 -1.36 -15.95 -11.98
N SER A 92 -0.13 -16.30 -12.36
CA SER A 92 1.07 -15.50 -12.12
C SER A 92 1.59 -14.93 -13.43
N ILE A 93 1.83 -13.62 -13.48
CA ILE A 93 2.47 -12.95 -14.61
C ILE A 93 3.82 -12.43 -14.13
N VAL A 94 4.90 -12.98 -14.68
CA VAL A 94 6.27 -12.54 -14.39
C VAL A 94 6.82 -11.85 -15.62
N GLY A 95 7.05 -10.55 -15.50
CA GLY A 95 7.61 -9.73 -16.56
C GLY A 95 9.10 -9.92 -16.79
N LEU A 96 9.70 -8.91 -17.40
CA LEU A 96 11.14 -8.83 -17.70
C LEU A 96 11.63 -7.42 -17.35
N ASP A 97 12.94 -7.27 -17.22
CA ASP A 97 13.56 -5.97 -17.02
C ASP A 97 13.12 -4.96 -18.10
N GLY A 98 12.62 -3.81 -17.64
CA GLY A 98 12.10 -2.75 -18.49
C GLY A 98 10.81 -3.05 -19.26
N LEU A 99 10.21 -4.23 -19.16
CA LEU A 99 8.95 -4.54 -19.84
C LEU A 99 7.82 -3.65 -19.30
N THR A 100 7.09 -3.02 -20.21
CA THR A 100 6.09 -2.02 -19.86
C THR A 100 4.73 -2.35 -20.47
N LEU A 101 3.68 -2.34 -19.65
CA LEU A 101 2.29 -2.27 -20.09
C LEU A 101 1.88 -0.80 -20.15
N ARG A 102 1.64 -0.28 -21.36
CA ARG A 102 1.15 1.08 -21.57
C ARG A 102 -0.34 1.07 -21.87
N ARG A 103 -1.15 1.73 -21.04
CA ARG A 103 -2.56 1.93 -21.35
C ARG A 103 -2.72 2.91 -22.50
N THR A 104 -3.62 2.60 -23.43
CA THR A 104 -4.02 3.50 -24.52
C THR A 104 -5.48 3.92 -24.40
N SER A 105 -6.41 2.96 -24.41
CA SER A 105 -7.85 3.23 -24.31
C SER A 105 -8.58 2.43 -23.23
N ALA A 106 -7.91 1.45 -22.61
CA ALA A 106 -8.57 0.57 -21.65
C ALA A 106 -9.03 1.33 -20.39
N PRO A 107 -10.19 1.02 -19.81
CA PRO A 107 -10.58 1.60 -18.52
C PRO A 107 -9.65 1.12 -17.40
N ASN A 108 -9.25 -0.15 -17.47
CA ASN A 108 -8.25 -0.78 -16.61
C ASN A 108 -7.22 -1.50 -17.47
N MET A 109 -5.96 -1.61 -17.04
CA MET A 109 -5.02 -2.45 -17.79
C MET A 109 -5.27 -3.93 -17.47
N ILE A 110 -5.30 -4.28 -16.18
CA ILE A 110 -5.57 -5.63 -15.68
C ILE A 110 -6.81 -5.60 -14.78
N VAL A 111 -7.71 -6.56 -14.96
CA VAL A 111 -8.88 -6.79 -14.11
C VAL A 111 -8.81 -8.19 -13.54
N VAL A 112 -8.63 -8.29 -12.23
CA VAL A 112 -8.60 -9.56 -11.48
C VAL A 112 -10.02 -9.87 -11.02
N ASP A 113 -10.68 -10.78 -11.72
CA ASP A 113 -12.08 -11.15 -11.51
C ASP A 113 -12.24 -12.66 -11.59
N MET A 114 -11.69 -13.33 -10.57
CA MET A 114 -11.61 -14.79 -10.51
C MET A 114 -12.99 -15.44 -10.57
N ALA A 115 -13.13 -16.49 -11.38
CA ALA A 115 -14.37 -17.29 -11.43
C ALA A 115 -14.59 -18.07 -10.12
N HIS A 116 -13.51 -18.48 -9.46
CA HIS A 116 -13.53 -19.14 -8.16
C HIS A 116 -12.87 -18.25 -7.11
N PRO A 117 -13.50 -18.02 -5.93
CA PRO A 117 -12.99 -17.07 -4.93
C PRO A 117 -11.72 -17.54 -4.22
N ALA A 118 -11.34 -18.81 -4.36
CA ALA A 118 -10.08 -19.38 -3.83
C ALA A 118 -8.92 -19.34 -4.85
N HIS A 119 -9.05 -18.56 -5.93
CA HIS A 119 -7.98 -18.41 -6.91
C HIS A 119 -7.13 -17.17 -6.60
N ASP A 120 -5.83 -17.29 -6.86
CA ASP A 120 -4.82 -16.30 -6.54
C ASP A 120 -4.31 -15.58 -7.79
N PHE A 121 -3.81 -14.37 -7.59
CA PHE A 121 -3.18 -13.58 -8.64
C PHE A 121 -1.82 -13.06 -8.18
N ALA A 122 -0.80 -13.21 -9.02
CA ALA A 122 0.51 -12.61 -8.81
C ALA A 122 0.98 -11.83 -10.04
N LEU A 123 1.61 -10.68 -9.79
CA LEU A 123 2.21 -9.83 -10.81
C LEU A 123 3.59 -9.39 -10.35
N SER A 124 4.60 -9.61 -11.18
CA SER A 124 5.96 -9.20 -10.84
C SER A 124 6.82 -8.73 -12.01
N SER A 125 7.84 -7.94 -11.68
CA SER A 125 8.95 -7.54 -12.57
C SER A 125 8.50 -6.88 -13.88
N LEU A 126 7.59 -5.91 -13.80
CA LEU A 126 7.19 -5.08 -14.95
C LEU A 126 6.69 -3.69 -14.53
N SER A 127 6.51 -2.83 -15.53
CA SER A 127 5.98 -1.48 -15.35
C SER A 127 4.55 -1.35 -15.89
N LEU A 128 3.67 -0.64 -15.17
CA LEU A 128 2.34 -0.23 -15.66
C LEU A 128 2.27 1.30 -15.74
N ILE A 129 2.07 1.81 -16.95
CA ILE A 129 2.03 3.25 -17.20
C ILE A 129 0.85 3.64 -18.09
N ASP A 130 0.32 4.83 -17.86
CA ASP A 130 -0.81 5.35 -18.64
C ASP A 130 -0.45 6.64 -19.38
N GLY A 131 0.58 7.37 -18.93
CA GLY A 131 1.09 8.53 -19.68
C GLY A 131 0.10 9.69 -19.72
N GLN A 132 -0.79 9.80 -18.73
CA GLN A 132 -1.77 10.88 -18.55
C GLN A 132 -2.87 10.97 -19.65
N GLY A 133 -3.08 9.91 -20.44
CA GLY A 133 -3.97 9.93 -21.61
C GLY A 133 -5.11 8.93 -21.54
N GLY A 134 -6.28 9.33 -21.03
CA GLY A 134 -7.52 8.60 -21.24
C GLY A 134 -8.75 9.42 -20.83
N PRO A 135 -9.89 9.33 -21.55
CA PRO A 135 -11.05 10.20 -21.31
C PRO A 135 -11.58 10.10 -19.87
N GLU A 136 -11.96 11.26 -19.35
CA GLU A 136 -11.98 11.67 -17.93
C GLU A 136 -13.20 11.22 -17.08
N THR A 137 -13.89 10.12 -17.38
CA THR A 137 -15.18 9.86 -16.70
C THR A 137 -15.44 8.42 -16.21
N GLY A 138 -14.40 7.64 -15.86
CA GLY A 138 -14.56 6.24 -15.44
C GLY A 138 -13.87 5.84 -14.13
N SER A 139 -14.54 5.00 -13.32
CA SER A 139 -13.90 4.17 -12.28
C SER A 139 -12.92 3.22 -12.98
N GLY A 140 -11.61 3.45 -12.87
CA GLY A 140 -10.62 2.53 -13.40
C GLY A 140 -9.34 2.57 -12.59
N SER A 141 -8.44 1.66 -12.88
CA SER A 141 -7.12 1.51 -12.24
C SER A 141 -6.14 0.81 -13.17
N ALA A 142 -4.84 0.88 -12.90
CA ALA A 142 -3.90 0.02 -13.64
C ALA A 142 -4.20 -1.45 -13.36
N VAL A 143 -4.37 -1.81 -12.09
CA VAL A 143 -4.82 -3.14 -11.63
C VAL A 143 -6.11 -3.00 -10.81
N GLN A 144 -7.21 -3.53 -11.36
CA GLN A 144 -8.50 -3.58 -10.71
C GLN A 144 -8.70 -4.93 -10.03
N LEU A 145 -8.84 -4.94 -8.71
CA LEU A 145 -9.23 -6.12 -7.95
C LEU A 145 -10.75 -6.16 -7.78
N ARG A 146 -11.37 -7.27 -8.16
CA ARG A 146 -12.81 -7.53 -7.97
C ARG A 146 -13.05 -8.77 -7.12
N GLN A 147 -12.51 -9.91 -7.55
CA GLN A 147 -12.58 -11.18 -6.85
C GLN A 147 -11.24 -11.89 -6.94
N VAL A 148 -10.65 -12.24 -5.79
CA VAL A 148 -9.41 -13.01 -5.66
C VAL A 148 -9.26 -13.46 -4.20
N ASP A 149 -8.62 -14.60 -3.95
CA ASP A 149 -8.23 -14.95 -2.58
C ASP A 149 -7.05 -14.08 -2.17
N GLN A 150 -5.89 -14.31 -2.79
CA GLN A 150 -4.68 -13.52 -2.57
C GLN A 150 -4.22 -12.81 -3.85
N ALA A 151 -4.03 -11.50 -3.77
CA ALA A 151 -3.34 -10.72 -4.81
C ALA A 151 -1.95 -10.31 -4.33
N THR A 152 -0.91 -10.62 -5.11
CA THR A 152 0.48 -10.25 -4.81
C THR A 152 1.06 -9.40 -5.93
N LEU A 153 1.63 -8.25 -5.57
CA LEU A 153 2.44 -7.41 -6.46
C LEU A 153 3.86 -7.37 -5.88
N SER A 154 4.85 -7.76 -6.68
CA SER A 154 6.26 -7.81 -6.25
C SER A 154 7.17 -7.23 -7.33
N ASP A 155 8.05 -6.29 -6.99
CA ASP A 155 8.95 -5.67 -7.98
C ASP A 155 8.19 -5.06 -9.18
N VAL A 156 7.10 -4.35 -8.88
CA VAL A 156 6.26 -3.69 -9.89
C VAL A 156 6.42 -2.18 -9.78
N VAL A 157 6.55 -1.52 -10.93
CA VAL A 157 6.54 -0.05 -11.03
C VAL A 157 5.22 0.40 -11.64
N ILE A 158 4.37 1.09 -10.87
CA ILE A 158 3.13 1.67 -11.39
C ILE A 158 3.24 3.19 -11.33
N ARG A 159 3.29 3.84 -12.49
CA ARG A 159 3.57 5.29 -12.54
C ARG A 159 2.82 6.06 -13.60
N ASN A 160 2.64 7.35 -13.36
CA ASN A 160 2.00 8.29 -14.29
C ASN A 160 0.61 7.83 -14.74
N ASN A 161 -0.18 7.29 -13.79
CA ASN A 161 -1.56 6.91 -14.05
C ASN A 161 -2.50 8.04 -13.64
N ALA A 162 -3.42 8.44 -14.53
CA ALA A 162 -4.52 9.38 -14.25
C ALA A 162 -5.67 8.73 -13.45
N ARG A 163 -5.41 7.54 -12.89
CA ARG A 163 -6.33 6.72 -12.10
C ARG A 163 -5.52 6.04 -10.99
N PRO A 164 -6.18 5.53 -9.93
CA PRO A 164 -5.49 4.72 -8.92
C PRO A 164 -4.66 3.62 -9.56
N ALA A 165 -3.44 3.40 -9.09
CA ALA A 165 -2.60 2.31 -9.58
C ALA A 165 -3.26 0.95 -9.29
N VAL A 166 -3.67 0.72 -8.04
CA VAL A 166 -4.41 -0.47 -7.61
C VAL A 166 -5.75 -0.05 -7.01
N GLY A 167 -6.83 -0.66 -7.47
CA GLY A 167 -8.18 -0.31 -7.03
C GLY A 167 -9.01 -1.51 -6.60
N ARG A 168 -9.69 -1.39 -5.47
CA ARG A 168 -10.80 -2.23 -5.05
C ARG A 168 -11.97 -1.36 -4.59
N TRP A 169 -13.06 -1.34 -5.36
CA TRP A 169 -14.30 -0.65 -5.02
C TRP A 169 -15.39 -1.65 -4.67
N TRP A 170 -15.72 -1.77 -3.38
CA TRP A 170 -16.74 -2.72 -2.91
C TRP A 170 -18.12 -2.47 -3.52
N TYR A 171 -18.54 -1.21 -3.66
CA TYR A 171 -19.89 -0.87 -4.11
C TYR A 171 -20.19 -1.32 -5.54
N ASP A 172 -19.15 -1.46 -6.38
CA ASP A 172 -19.31 -1.93 -7.76
C ASP A 172 -19.59 -3.45 -7.79
N HIS A 173 -19.13 -4.19 -6.79
CA HIS A 173 -19.21 -5.66 -6.71
C HIS A 173 -19.37 -6.16 -5.26
N PRO A 174 -20.54 -5.94 -4.62
CA PRO A 174 -20.75 -6.26 -3.21
C PRO A 174 -20.83 -7.76 -2.90
N ASP A 175 -20.97 -8.62 -3.90
CA ASP A 175 -21.02 -10.07 -3.70
C ASP A 175 -19.65 -10.75 -3.88
N LYS A 176 -18.62 -9.98 -4.27
CA LYS A 176 -17.27 -10.46 -4.58
C LYS A 176 -16.29 -10.12 -3.46
N THR A 177 -15.29 -10.96 -3.24
CA THR A 177 -14.32 -10.81 -2.14
C THR A 177 -12.89 -10.69 -2.64
N VAL A 178 -12.10 -9.86 -1.95
CA VAL A 178 -10.63 -9.87 -2.01
C VAL A 178 -10.19 -10.11 -0.59
N ASN A 179 -9.56 -11.26 -0.31
CA ASN A 179 -9.23 -11.64 1.07
C ASN A 179 -7.89 -11.05 1.52
N GLU A 180 -6.92 -11.02 0.61
CA GLU A 180 -5.57 -10.53 0.90
C GLU A 180 -4.98 -9.73 -0.27
N LEU A 181 -4.27 -8.67 0.06
CA LEU A 181 -3.39 -7.95 -0.86
C LEU A 181 -2.00 -7.78 -0.24
N THR A 182 -0.99 -8.27 -0.96
CA THR A 182 0.43 -8.07 -0.63
C THR A 182 1.10 -7.21 -1.69
N ILE A 183 1.79 -6.16 -1.25
CA ILE A 183 2.59 -5.25 -2.07
C ILE A 183 4.01 -5.25 -1.50
N GLU A 184 4.97 -5.75 -2.27
CA GLU A 184 6.35 -5.90 -1.84
C GLU A 184 7.31 -5.32 -2.90
N ASP A 185 8.32 -4.58 -2.47
CA ASP A 185 9.35 -4.02 -3.36
C ASP A 185 8.77 -3.23 -4.55
N CYS A 186 7.61 -2.62 -4.37
CA CYS A 186 6.91 -1.91 -5.44
C CYS A 186 7.19 -0.40 -5.40
N THR A 187 7.12 0.24 -6.57
CA THR A 187 7.18 1.69 -6.70
C THR A 187 5.89 2.24 -7.30
N PHE A 188 5.25 3.15 -6.56
CA PHE A 188 4.09 3.92 -7.00
C PHE A 188 4.46 5.39 -7.12
N GLU A 189 4.51 5.90 -8.35
CA GLU A 189 4.98 7.26 -8.62
C GLU A 189 4.04 8.07 -9.51
N ASP A 190 3.73 9.29 -9.10
CA ASP A 190 2.96 10.24 -9.91
C ASP A 190 1.60 9.68 -10.39
N ASN A 191 0.97 8.82 -9.58
CA ASN A 191 -0.38 8.35 -9.85
C ASN A 191 -1.39 9.36 -9.30
N ARG A 192 -2.17 9.94 -10.22
CA ARG A 192 -3.11 11.03 -10.02
C ARG A 192 -4.53 10.55 -10.27
N ALA A 193 -5.22 10.12 -9.21
CA ALA A 193 -6.59 9.61 -9.34
C ALA A 193 -7.56 10.75 -9.69
N THR A 194 -8.01 10.79 -10.95
CA THR A 194 -9.07 11.71 -11.40
C THR A 194 -10.27 11.74 -10.44
N PRO A 195 -10.91 12.90 -10.24
CA PRO A 195 -11.97 13.04 -9.24
C PRO A 195 -13.23 12.29 -9.69
N GLY A 196 -13.52 11.15 -9.06
CA GLY A 196 -14.79 10.45 -9.25
C GLY A 196 -15.88 11.01 -8.36
N GLY A 197 -16.58 12.06 -8.83
CA GLY A 197 -17.76 12.61 -8.16
C GLY A 197 -17.51 13.28 -6.80
N PRO A 198 -18.59 13.66 -6.08
CA PRO A 198 -18.49 14.35 -4.79
C PRO A 198 -17.79 13.46 -3.74
N GLY A 199 -16.67 13.94 -3.19
CA GLY A 199 -15.87 13.23 -2.18
C GLY A 199 -14.56 12.61 -2.70
N GLY A 200 -14.40 12.50 -4.03
CA GLY A 200 -13.18 12.00 -4.67
C GLY A 200 -12.95 10.50 -4.48
N ARG A 201 -12.25 9.88 -5.44
CA ARG A 201 -11.86 8.46 -5.35
C ARG A 201 -10.76 8.24 -4.31
N GLY A 202 -9.93 9.25 -4.05
CA GLY A 202 -8.80 9.14 -3.14
C GLY A 202 -7.77 8.11 -3.61
N GLY A 203 -6.77 7.82 -2.78
CA GLY A 203 -5.74 6.78 -2.99
C GLY A 203 -5.10 6.82 -4.37
N GLY A 204 -4.31 7.84 -4.67
CA GLY A 204 -3.63 7.98 -5.96
C GLY A 204 -2.84 6.73 -6.35
N ALA A 205 -2.19 6.07 -5.38
CA ALA A 205 -1.57 4.77 -5.59
C ALA A 205 -2.58 3.63 -5.37
N VAL A 206 -3.10 3.49 -4.15
CA VAL A 206 -3.90 2.31 -3.77
C VAL A 206 -5.18 2.73 -3.08
N VAL A 207 -6.31 2.24 -3.57
CA VAL A 207 -7.63 2.37 -2.94
C VAL A 207 -8.17 0.99 -2.62
N LEU A 208 -8.43 0.72 -1.34
CA LEU A 208 -8.96 -0.57 -0.88
C LEU A 208 -10.23 -0.37 -0.06
N HIS A 209 -11.28 -1.04 -0.49
CA HIS A 209 -12.51 -1.20 0.30
C HIS A 209 -12.66 -2.66 0.73
N ARG A 210 -12.85 -2.88 2.04
CA ARG A 210 -13.22 -4.18 2.63
C ARG A 210 -12.27 -5.31 2.22
N VAL A 211 -10.97 -5.06 2.38
CA VAL A 211 -9.92 -6.07 2.22
C VAL A 211 -9.49 -6.50 3.63
N PRO A 212 -9.74 -7.75 4.04
CA PRO A 212 -9.45 -8.23 5.39
C PRO A 212 -7.98 -8.15 5.78
N GLN A 213 -7.06 -8.48 4.87
CA GLN A 213 -5.61 -8.47 5.13
C GLN A 213 -4.87 -7.66 4.06
N VAL A 214 -4.06 -6.71 4.50
CA VAL A 214 -3.24 -5.87 3.61
C VAL A 214 -1.82 -5.83 4.16
N THR A 215 -0.85 -6.24 3.35
CA THR A 215 0.58 -6.19 3.67
C THR A 215 1.29 -5.31 2.66
N ILE A 216 2.04 -4.33 3.13
CA ILE A 216 2.88 -3.45 2.31
C ILE A 216 4.29 -3.45 2.89
N ALA A 217 5.26 -3.90 2.13
CA ALA A 217 6.65 -4.01 2.59
C ALA A 217 7.62 -3.41 1.56
N CYS A 218 8.69 -2.79 2.05
CA CYS A 218 9.83 -2.34 1.23
C CYS A 218 9.43 -1.48 0.02
N SER A 219 8.30 -0.77 0.10
CA SER A 219 7.68 -0.12 -1.05
C SER A 219 7.78 1.40 -0.97
N VAL A 220 7.72 2.02 -2.14
CA VAL A 220 7.94 3.45 -2.33
C VAL A 220 6.69 4.09 -2.93
N PHE A 221 6.17 5.11 -2.25
CA PHE A 221 5.01 5.91 -2.70
C PHE A 221 5.44 7.36 -2.84
N ARG A 222 5.57 7.85 -4.07
CA ARG A 222 6.03 9.20 -4.39
C ARG A 222 5.01 9.98 -5.19
N HIS A 223 4.70 11.19 -4.73
CA HIS A 223 3.88 12.16 -5.46
C HIS A 223 2.52 11.62 -5.92
N ASN A 224 1.95 10.66 -5.20
CA ASN A 224 0.62 10.14 -5.48
C ASN A 224 -0.44 11.06 -4.86
N GLY A 225 -1.60 11.12 -5.48
CA GLY A 225 -2.73 11.84 -4.93
C GLY A 225 -3.97 11.72 -5.81
N PRO A 226 -5.14 12.15 -5.34
CA PRO A 226 -6.23 12.45 -6.24
C PRO A 226 -5.97 13.77 -6.97
N GLU A 227 -6.50 13.91 -8.17
CA GLU A 227 -6.69 15.21 -8.78
C GLU A 227 -7.82 15.93 -8.02
N GLY A 228 -7.54 17.10 -7.47
CA GLY A 228 -8.52 17.90 -6.73
C GLY A 228 -8.73 17.47 -5.27
N HIS A 229 -9.91 16.93 -4.95
CA HIS A 229 -10.31 16.62 -3.58
C HIS A 229 -10.59 15.12 -3.45
N GLY A 230 -9.85 14.44 -2.56
CA GLY A 230 -10.12 13.04 -2.20
C GLY A 230 -9.19 12.56 -1.08
N PRO A 231 -9.63 11.63 -0.23
CA PRO A 231 -8.86 11.16 0.92
C PRO A 231 -7.68 10.26 0.53
N GLY A 232 -6.61 10.27 1.31
CA GLY A 232 -5.46 9.36 1.16
C GLY A 232 -4.67 9.63 -0.11
N GLY A 233 -3.57 10.37 -0.04
CA GLY A 233 -2.81 10.69 -1.25
C GLY A 233 -2.18 9.46 -1.90
N ALA A 234 -1.45 8.66 -1.13
CA ALA A 234 -0.95 7.37 -1.59
C ALA A 234 -1.99 6.28 -1.37
N LEU A 235 -2.38 6.07 -0.11
CA LEU A 235 -3.23 4.96 0.32
C LEU A 235 -4.55 5.49 0.86
N ARG A 236 -5.65 4.91 0.38
CA ARG A 236 -6.98 5.05 0.96
C ARG A 236 -7.50 3.69 1.37
N LEU A 237 -7.71 3.49 2.66
CA LEU A 237 -8.13 2.23 3.27
C LEU A 237 -9.50 2.44 3.91
N VAL A 238 -10.51 1.76 3.39
CA VAL A 238 -11.89 1.84 3.90
C VAL A 238 -12.33 0.46 4.30
N ASP A 239 -12.65 0.29 5.58
CA ASP A 239 -13.07 -0.97 6.17
C ASP A 239 -12.08 -2.13 5.94
N ALA A 240 -10.78 -1.80 5.87
CA ALA A 240 -9.72 -2.80 5.87
C ALA A 240 -9.64 -3.47 7.26
N GLY A 241 -9.44 -4.78 7.30
CA GLY A 241 -9.40 -5.53 8.56
C GLY A 241 -8.09 -5.31 9.31
N SER A 242 -6.99 -5.85 8.78
CA SER A 242 -5.64 -5.67 9.31
C SER A 242 -4.74 -5.16 8.20
N THR A 243 -4.12 -4.00 8.43
CA THR A 243 -3.12 -3.43 7.53
C THR A 243 -1.77 -3.37 8.22
N VAL A 244 -0.74 -3.94 7.59
CA VAL A 244 0.65 -3.87 8.05
C VAL A 244 1.50 -3.21 6.97
N ILE A 245 2.18 -2.13 7.35
CA ILE A 245 3.09 -1.36 6.49
C ILE A 245 4.47 -1.37 7.16
N THR A 246 5.46 -1.95 6.49
CA THR A 246 6.82 -2.05 7.03
C THR A 246 7.85 -1.52 6.05
N ASP A 247 8.90 -0.90 6.57
CA ASP A 247 10.12 -0.59 5.82
C ASP A 247 9.85 0.21 4.53
N SER A 248 8.81 1.05 4.55
CA SER A 248 8.28 1.73 3.36
C SER A 248 8.48 3.24 3.42
N LEU A 249 8.45 3.87 2.25
CA LEU A 249 8.75 5.29 2.08
C LEU A 249 7.60 6.04 1.39
N PHE A 250 7.08 7.08 2.03
CA PHE A 250 6.03 7.96 1.52
C PHE A 250 6.55 9.38 1.36
N VAL A 251 6.68 9.86 0.12
CA VAL A 251 7.25 11.19 -0.18
C VAL A 251 6.30 12.04 -1.02
N GLY A 252 6.00 13.25 -0.54
CA GLY A 252 5.30 14.26 -1.31
C GLY A 252 3.92 13.83 -1.81
N ASN A 253 3.30 12.85 -1.17
CA ASN A 253 1.94 12.44 -1.49
C ASN A 253 0.97 13.51 -1.00
N THR A 254 -0.12 13.70 -1.73
CA THR A 254 -1.11 14.74 -1.44
C THR A 254 -2.51 14.17 -1.46
N GLY A 255 -3.28 14.34 -0.39
CA GLY A 255 -4.66 13.87 -0.23
C GLY A 255 -5.46 14.84 0.63
N ARG A 256 -6.77 14.63 0.80
CA ARG A 256 -7.66 15.49 1.57
C ARG A 256 -8.86 14.70 2.11
N PRO A 257 -8.86 14.28 3.40
CA PRO A 257 -7.74 14.28 4.34
C PRO A 257 -6.71 13.16 4.08
N GLY A 258 -5.61 13.11 4.83
CA GLY A 258 -4.60 12.05 4.73
C GLY A 258 -3.67 12.24 3.53
N GLY A 259 -2.56 12.96 3.70
CA GLY A 259 -1.66 13.27 2.61
C GLY A 259 -0.92 12.05 2.06
N ALA A 260 -0.47 11.14 2.91
CA ALA A 260 0.01 9.82 2.47
C ALA A 260 -1.08 8.77 2.65
N ILE A 261 -1.61 8.62 3.85
CA ILE A 261 -2.51 7.53 4.22
C ILE A 261 -3.78 8.12 4.82
N GLN A 262 -4.93 7.70 4.32
CA GLN A 262 -6.20 7.80 5.04
C GLN A 262 -6.71 6.39 5.32
N THR A 263 -7.08 6.14 6.57
CA THR A 263 -7.73 4.90 6.99
C THR A 263 -9.01 5.20 7.74
N GLN A 264 -10.06 4.46 7.40
CA GLN A 264 -11.37 4.52 8.02
C GLN A 264 -11.91 3.10 8.18
N GLY A 265 -12.54 2.76 9.32
CA GLY A 265 -12.95 1.38 9.61
C GLY A 265 -14.21 1.25 10.45
N THR A 266 -15.37 1.17 9.81
CA THR A 266 -16.62 0.81 10.51
C THR A 266 -16.68 -0.67 10.93
N VAL A 267 -15.71 -1.47 10.47
CA VAL A 267 -15.55 -2.88 10.83
C VAL A 267 -14.89 -3.00 12.20
N ALA A 268 -15.51 -3.80 13.07
CA ALA A 268 -14.99 -4.06 14.40
C ALA A 268 -13.57 -4.67 14.35
N GLY A 269 -12.63 -4.05 15.06
CA GLY A 269 -11.25 -4.54 15.15
C GLY A 269 -10.35 -4.14 13.98
N ALA A 270 -10.72 -3.14 13.18
CA ALA A 270 -9.85 -2.58 12.15
C ALA A 270 -8.50 -2.10 12.75
N THR A 271 -7.38 -2.52 12.17
CA THR A 271 -6.03 -2.18 12.64
C THR A 271 -5.12 -1.65 11.54
N LEU A 272 -4.22 -0.74 11.93
CA LEU A 272 -3.14 -0.21 11.10
C LEU A 272 -1.81 -0.31 11.85
N SER A 273 -0.84 -1.06 11.34
CA SER A 273 0.51 -1.13 11.88
C SER A 273 1.49 -0.49 10.90
N VAL A 274 2.20 0.56 11.32
CA VAL A 274 3.23 1.25 10.53
C VAL A 274 4.55 1.13 11.26
N ILE A 275 5.51 0.40 10.67
CA ILE A 275 6.76 0.02 11.33
C ILE A 275 7.94 0.40 10.44
N ARG A 276 8.98 1.00 11.03
CA ARG A 276 10.25 1.32 10.33
C ARG A 276 10.04 2.07 9.01
N SER A 277 9.01 2.90 8.94
CA SER A 277 8.61 3.60 7.70
C SER A 277 8.88 5.09 7.81
N THR A 278 9.03 5.74 6.66
CA THR A 278 9.40 7.16 6.60
C THR A 278 8.41 7.96 5.78
N PHE A 279 7.98 9.09 6.32
CA PHE A 279 7.07 10.04 5.72
C PHE A 279 7.78 11.38 5.55
N ILE A 280 7.84 11.87 4.31
CA ILE A 280 8.57 13.10 3.95
C ILE A 280 7.65 14.00 3.16
N GLY A 281 7.35 15.18 3.69
CA GLY A 281 6.74 16.22 2.88
C GLY A 281 5.33 15.89 2.37
N ASN A 282 4.61 14.91 2.93
CA ASN A 282 3.25 14.62 2.50
C ASN A 282 2.29 15.72 2.99
N ARG A 283 1.19 15.93 2.27
CA ARG A 283 0.33 17.10 2.46
C ARG A 283 -1.13 16.74 2.45
N SER A 284 -1.84 17.19 3.48
CA SER A 284 -3.29 17.27 3.45
C SER A 284 -3.71 18.57 2.76
N GLY A 285 -4.49 18.48 1.69
CA GLY A 285 -4.89 19.59 0.85
C GLY A 285 -5.98 20.45 1.49
N GLY A 286 -5.86 21.78 1.39
CA GLY A 286 -6.89 22.72 1.84
C GLY A 286 -6.70 23.23 3.28
N PRO A 287 -7.33 24.38 3.63
CA PRO A 287 -7.00 25.14 4.84
C PRO A 287 -7.48 24.52 6.16
N THR A 288 -8.32 23.49 6.11
CA THR A 288 -8.99 22.85 7.26
C THR A 288 -8.79 21.34 7.30
N SER A 289 -7.85 20.80 6.52
CA SER A 289 -7.65 19.35 6.43
C SER A 289 -6.48 18.91 7.31
N PHE A 290 -6.65 17.78 7.98
CA PHE A 290 -5.70 17.19 8.90
C PHE A 290 -5.05 15.93 8.30
N GLY A 291 -4.05 15.38 8.99
CA GLY A 291 -3.31 14.20 8.59
C GLY A 291 -2.47 14.47 7.35
N GLY A 292 -1.54 15.42 7.43
CA GLY A 292 -0.49 15.65 6.45
C GLY A 292 0.20 14.36 6.01
N ASP A 293 0.47 13.43 6.92
CA ASP A 293 0.94 12.09 6.57
C ASP A 293 -0.17 11.05 6.74
N ILE A 294 -0.69 10.86 7.95
CA ILE A 294 -1.64 9.79 8.28
C ILE A 294 -2.91 10.39 8.91
N TYR A 295 -4.07 10.01 8.38
CA TYR A 295 -5.38 10.34 8.92
C TYR A 295 -6.14 9.05 9.29
N ILE A 296 -6.60 8.95 10.54
CA ILE A 296 -7.19 7.74 11.13
C ILE A 296 -8.57 8.11 11.69
N GLU A 297 -9.63 7.46 11.21
CA GLU A 297 -11.01 7.74 11.66
C GLU A 297 -11.92 6.49 11.71
N SER A 298 -13.08 6.67 12.34
CA SER A 298 -14.23 5.77 12.50
C SER A 298 -13.85 4.31 12.72
N PRO A 299 -13.91 3.79 13.95
CA PRO A 299 -12.71 3.52 14.76
C PRO A 299 -11.68 2.60 14.08
N VAL A 300 -10.43 3.04 14.06
CA VAL A 300 -9.26 2.19 13.72
C VAL A 300 -8.26 2.21 14.88
N ASN A 301 -7.64 1.07 15.20
CA ASN A 301 -6.53 1.00 16.15
C ASN A 301 -5.19 0.98 15.42
N ALA A 302 -4.43 2.05 15.55
CA ALA A 302 -3.14 2.22 14.91
C ALA A 302 -1.96 2.00 15.87
N GLN A 303 -0.92 1.34 15.38
CA GLN A 303 0.38 1.17 16.00
C GLN A 303 1.43 1.77 15.07
N ILE A 304 2.16 2.79 15.53
CA ILE A 304 3.18 3.48 14.72
C ILE A 304 4.49 3.37 15.47
N VAL A 305 5.43 2.61 14.92
CA VAL A 305 6.65 2.19 15.65
C VAL A 305 7.90 2.45 14.81
N ASN A 306 8.96 2.95 15.43
CA ASN A 306 10.27 3.14 14.78
C ASN A 306 10.20 3.92 13.46
N SER A 307 9.27 4.88 13.37
CA SER A 307 8.94 5.57 12.12
C SER A 307 9.37 7.03 12.15
N THR A 308 9.74 7.56 10.98
CA THR A 308 10.26 8.91 10.82
C THR A 308 9.26 9.79 10.06
N PHE A 309 9.05 11.00 10.55
CA PHE A 309 8.13 12.00 10.02
C PHE A 309 8.91 13.30 9.83
N TYR A 310 9.09 13.74 8.58
CA TYR A 310 9.92 14.90 8.25
C TYR A 310 9.18 15.93 7.39
N ASP A 311 9.34 17.21 7.76
CA ASP A 311 8.68 18.35 7.13
C ASP A 311 7.19 18.07 6.92
N THR A 312 6.52 17.80 8.03
CA THR A 312 5.12 17.41 8.04
C THR A 312 4.22 18.64 8.11
N ARG A 313 2.94 18.51 7.75
CA ARG A 313 1.92 19.55 7.97
C ARG A 313 0.76 18.90 8.70
N ASN A 314 0.93 18.69 10.00
CA ASN A 314 0.16 17.78 10.83
C ASN A 314 0.34 16.31 10.47
N ALA A 315 1.48 15.73 10.86
CA ALA A 315 1.85 14.35 10.58
C ALA A 315 0.71 13.35 10.80
N ILE A 316 0.12 13.32 12.00
CA ILE A 316 -0.89 12.31 12.36
C ILE A 316 -2.14 13.01 12.88
N HIS A 317 -3.30 12.55 12.42
CA HIS A 317 -4.60 12.90 12.96
C HIS A 317 -5.39 11.66 13.36
N VAL A 318 -6.00 11.68 14.55
CA VAL A 318 -6.78 10.57 15.10
C VAL A 318 -8.18 11.06 15.49
N ALA A 319 -9.22 10.49 14.90
CA ALA A 319 -10.60 10.92 15.12
C ALA A 319 -11.58 9.77 15.31
N GLU A 320 -12.78 10.09 15.78
CA GLU A 320 -13.98 9.24 15.79
C GLU A 320 -13.73 7.87 16.43
N ASP A 321 -13.49 7.88 17.75
CA ASP A 321 -13.22 6.69 18.57
C ASP A 321 -11.99 5.85 18.12
N SER A 322 -11.18 6.35 17.19
CA SER A 322 -9.93 5.72 16.78
C SER A 322 -8.84 5.89 17.83
N SER A 323 -7.81 5.04 17.77
CA SER A 323 -6.63 5.17 18.62
C SER A 323 -5.34 5.06 17.83
N ALA A 324 -4.29 5.75 18.30
CA ALA A 324 -2.93 5.59 17.79
C ALA A 324 -1.94 5.46 18.95
N ALA A 325 -1.18 4.37 19.00
CA ALA A 325 -0.03 4.23 19.88
C ALA A 325 1.25 4.45 19.08
N ILE A 326 1.92 5.56 19.38
CA ILE A 326 3.12 6.04 18.69
C ILE A 326 4.32 5.77 19.59
N ARG A 327 5.29 5.00 19.11
CA ARG A 327 6.44 4.55 19.91
C ARG A 327 7.72 4.64 19.13
N HIS A 328 8.80 5.12 19.76
CA HIS A 328 10.11 5.19 19.13
C HIS A 328 10.10 5.93 17.78
N ALA A 329 9.23 6.94 17.65
CA ALA A 329 9.09 7.71 16.42
C ALA A 329 9.88 9.03 16.50
N THR A 330 10.21 9.59 15.34
CA THR A 330 10.94 10.85 15.23
C THR A 330 10.19 11.80 14.31
N PHE A 331 9.78 12.95 14.84
CA PHE A 331 9.06 14.01 14.13
C PHE A 331 9.93 15.26 14.07
N ILE A 332 10.34 15.67 12.88
CA ILE A 332 11.19 16.85 12.67
C ILE A 332 10.61 17.75 11.59
N GLY A 333 10.44 19.03 11.91
CA GLY A 333 9.93 20.02 10.99
C GLY A 333 8.42 19.86 10.78
N ASN A 334 7.67 20.82 11.28
CA ASN A 334 6.25 20.96 11.01
C ASN A 334 5.98 22.37 10.51
N THR A 335 6.05 22.55 9.18
CA THR A 335 5.90 23.85 8.50
C THR A 335 4.41 24.20 8.25
N GLY A 336 3.50 23.46 8.90
CA GLY A 336 2.06 23.58 8.73
C GLY A 336 1.39 24.59 9.68
N ARG A 337 0.06 24.69 9.56
CA ARG A 337 -0.79 25.52 10.45
C ARG A 337 -1.37 24.75 11.64
N ALA A 338 -1.03 23.48 11.75
CA ALA A 338 -1.53 22.57 12.77
C ALA A 338 -0.34 21.83 13.39
N SER A 339 -0.53 21.28 14.57
CA SER A 339 0.49 20.54 15.33
C SER A 339 0.94 19.25 14.65
N PHE A 340 2.05 18.64 15.08
CA PHE A 340 2.48 17.33 14.54
C PHE A 340 1.38 16.28 14.69
N ILE A 341 0.77 16.21 15.86
CA ILE A 341 -0.24 15.19 16.19
C ILE A 341 -1.49 15.90 16.66
N SER A 342 -2.62 15.56 16.05
CA SER A 342 -3.90 16.08 16.49
C SER A 342 -4.92 14.97 16.72
N SER A 343 -5.87 15.25 17.63
CA SER A 343 -6.97 14.34 17.91
C SER A 343 -8.30 15.08 18.01
N ALA A 344 -9.38 14.47 17.52
CA ALA A 344 -10.73 15.01 17.60
C ALA A 344 -11.76 13.92 17.87
N SER A 345 -13.01 14.27 18.17
CA SER A 345 -14.16 13.34 18.22
C SER A 345 -13.83 12.04 18.94
N THR A 346 -13.50 12.11 20.23
CA THR A 346 -13.11 10.97 21.10
C THR A 346 -11.89 10.13 20.65
N GLY A 347 -11.18 10.54 19.59
CA GLY A 347 -9.94 9.92 19.15
C GLY A 347 -8.83 10.05 20.21
N LEU A 348 -8.03 8.99 20.34
CA LEU A 348 -6.97 8.89 21.37
C LEU A 348 -5.59 8.65 20.75
N ALA A 349 -4.66 9.59 20.90
CA ALA A 349 -3.25 9.35 20.62
C ALA A 349 -2.47 9.12 21.92
N SER A 350 -1.53 8.17 21.91
CA SER A 350 -0.59 7.95 23.01
C SER A 350 0.83 7.87 22.48
N LEU A 351 1.78 8.44 23.22
CA LEU A 351 3.17 8.54 22.82
C LEU A 351 4.11 7.97 23.88
N SER A 352 5.10 7.18 23.47
CA SER A 352 6.28 6.89 24.31
C SER A 352 7.56 6.84 23.51
N HIS A 353 8.68 7.16 24.16
CA HIS A 353 10.01 7.10 23.54
C HIS A 353 10.10 7.86 22.20
N THR A 354 9.34 8.95 22.05
CA THR A 354 9.19 9.66 20.77
C THR A 354 9.81 11.06 20.85
N ALA A 355 10.47 11.48 19.78
CA ALA A 355 11.11 12.79 19.64
C ALA A 355 10.28 13.72 18.73
N LEU A 356 9.95 14.93 19.19
CA LEU A 356 9.19 15.92 18.40
C LEU A 356 9.87 17.30 18.45
N PHE A 357 10.34 17.78 17.29
CA PHE A 357 11.10 19.04 17.20
C PHE A 357 10.82 19.82 15.91
N GLY A 358 10.92 21.14 15.99
CA GLY A 358 10.81 22.04 14.84
C GLY A 358 9.36 22.30 14.40
N SER A 359 8.44 22.49 15.36
CA SER A 359 7.07 22.93 15.07
C SER A 359 6.97 24.45 15.19
N ASP A 360 7.36 25.15 14.13
CA ASP A 360 7.53 26.60 14.17
C ASP A 360 6.19 27.33 14.33
N GLY A 361 5.98 27.92 15.52
CA GLY A 361 4.79 28.72 15.84
C GLY A 361 3.50 27.91 15.98
N GLN A 362 3.60 26.58 16.09
CA GLN A 362 2.47 25.69 16.34
C GLN A 362 2.77 24.73 17.50
N PRO A 363 1.77 24.41 18.34
CA PRO A 363 1.90 23.37 19.36
C PRO A 363 2.46 22.05 18.79
N LEU A 364 3.20 21.28 19.58
CA LEU A 364 3.61 19.92 19.20
C LEU A 364 2.40 18.99 19.05
N TYR A 365 1.35 19.19 19.85
CA TYR A 365 0.06 18.55 19.61
C TYR A 365 -1.14 19.48 19.83
N THR A 366 -2.30 19.09 19.30
CA THR A 366 -3.57 19.78 19.57
C THR A 366 -4.72 18.78 19.66
N HIS A 367 -5.58 18.91 20.67
CA HIS A 367 -6.82 18.14 20.76
C HIS A 367 -8.04 19.06 20.82
N HIS A 368 -9.13 18.64 20.18
CA HIS A 368 -10.41 19.35 20.12
C HIS A 368 -11.57 18.35 20.24
N ASP A 369 -12.79 18.84 20.46
CA ASP A 369 -14.03 18.04 20.32
C ASP A 369 -14.00 16.68 21.03
N GLY A 370 -13.44 16.64 22.24
CA GLY A 370 -13.35 15.43 23.08
C GLY A 370 -12.23 14.45 22.72
N GLY A 371 -11.38 14.76 21.74
CA GLY A 371 -10.14 14.02 21.50
C GLY A 371 -9.14 14.15 22.66
N SER A 372 -8.21 13.20 22.78
CA SER A 372 -7.18 13.18 23.81
C SER A 372 -5.84 12.74 23.25
N ILE A 373 -4.77 13.37 23.73
CA ILE A 373 -3.38 12.98 23.44
C ILE A 373 -2.68 12.82 24.78
N ARG A 374 -1.98 11.70 24.97
CA ARG A 374 -1.33 11.38 26.26
C ARG A 374 0.11 10.96 26.09
N SER A 375 0.96 11.45 26.98
CA SER A 375 2.29 10.90 27.14
C SER A 375 2.26 9.65 28.03
N SER A 376 2.88 8.58 27.56
CA SER A 376 3.23 7.37 28.32
C SER A 376 4.70 7.38 28.77
N GLY A 377 5.38 8.51 28.61
CA GLY A 377 6.73 8.76 29.12
C GLY A 377 7.87 8.50 28.14
N TYR A 378 9.04 8.98 28.56
CA TYR A 378 10.31 8.90 27.83
C TYR A 378 10.32 9.61 26.48
N ASN A 379 9.37 10.53 26.25
CA ASN A 379 9.36 11.38 25.08
C ASN A 379 10.38 12.51 25.22
N ARG A 380 10.68 13.18 24.11
CA ARG A 380 11.60 14.32 24.03
C ARG A 380 10.96 15.41 23.20
N PHE A 381 10.83 16.58 23.81
CA PHE A 381 10.09 17.70 23.24
C PHE A 381 10.99 18.92 23.08
N GLN A 382 10.68 19.72 22.07
CA GLN A 382 11.29 21.02 21.88
C GLN A 382 11.09 21.89 23.12
N GLN A 383 12.18 22.52 23.59
CA GLN A 383 12.15 23.42 24.73
C GLN A 383 11.17 24.58 24.51
N GLY A 384 10.33 24.83 25.53
CA GLY A 384 9.37 25.94 25.54
C GLY A 384 8.01 25.61 24.92
N ASP A 385 7.78 24.37 24.50
CA ASP A 385 6.45 23.89 24.12
C ASP A 385 5.75 23.24 25.33
N ASP A 386 4.73 23.94 25.87
CA ASP A 386 3.91 23.44 26.97
C ASP A 386 2.59 22.86 26.45
N SER A 387 2.47 22.56 25.15
CA SER A 387 1.27 21.92 24.63
C SER A 387 1.10 20.54 25.22
N CYS A 388 2.22 19.92 25.66
CA CYS A 388 2.30 18.57 26.15
C CYS A 388 1.86 18.31 27.61
N ASP A 389 1.12 17.22 27.82
CA ASP A 389 0.67 16.64 29.09
C ASP A 389 1.86 15.80 29.56
N LEU A 390 2.94 16.51 29.86
CA LEU A 390 4.24 15.92 30.15
C LEU A 390 4.17 15.12 31.45
N VAL A 391 4.82 13.95 31.41
CA VAL A 391 5.16 13.22 32.63
C VAL A 391 6.62 13.47 32.99
N ALA A 392 7.02 13.14 34.22
CA ALA A 392 8.36 13.44 34.73
C ALA A 392 9.51 12.84 33.88
N THR A 393 9.23 11.81 33.08
CA THR A 393 10.19 11.16 32.18
C THR A 393 10.30 11.82 30.80
N ASP A 394 9.63 12.96 30.58
CA ASP A 394 9.61 13.71 29.33
C ASP A 394 10.39 15.04 29.41
N PRO A 395 11.74 15.01 29.46
CA PRO A 395 12.52 16.23 29.53
C PRO A 395 12.47 17.01 28.21
N TYR A 396 12.50 18.34 28.34
CA TYR A 396 12.74 19.26 27.23
C TYR A 396 14.18 19.17 26.74
N LEU A 397 14.36 19.35 25.43
CA LEU A 397 15.66 19.48 24.78
C LEU A 397 15.66 20.68 23.83
N ALA A 398 16.79 21.39 23.79
CA ALA A 398 16.99 22.48 22.84
C ALA A 398 17.22 21.95 21.41
N ASP A 399 18.02 20.89 21.28
CA ASP A 399 18.39 20.28 20.01
C ASP A 399 18.45 18.74 20.19
N PRO A 400 17.76 17.95 19.35
CA PRO A 400 17.85 16.50 19.39
C PRO A 400 19.18 15.95 18.84
N MET A 401 20.01 16.78 18.22
CA MET A 401 21.33 16.44 17.67
C MET A 401 21.27 15.24 16.71
N LEU A 402 20.34 15.30 15.75
CA LEU A 402 20.18 14.28 14.72
C LEU A 402 21.12 14.55 13.53
N LEU A 403 21.53 13.50 12.84
CA LEU A 403 22.08 13.61 11.51
C LEU A 403 20.99 14.05 10.52
N PRO A 404 21.35 14.68 9.38
CA PRO A 404 20.39 15.02 8.34
C PRO A 404 19.58 13.80 7.87
N LEU A 405 18.38 14.05 7.34
CA LEU A 405 17.61 12.98 6.71
C LEU A 405 18.44 12.35 5.58
N GLY A 406 18.65 11.04 5.65
CA GLY A 406 19.54 10.35 4.71
C GLY A 406 19.43 8.84 4.79
N ASN A 407 20.02 8.16 3.82
CA ASN A 407 20.12 6.71 3.84
C ASN A 407 21.35 6.29 4.68
N TYR A 408 21.10 5.56 5.76
CA TYR A 408 22.11 5.05 6.68
C TYR A 408 22.20 3.52 6.69
N GLY A 409 21.86 2.87 5.57
CA GLY A 409 21.94 1.42 5.39
C GLY A 409 20.66 0.66 5.74
N GLY A 410 19.56 1.37 6.02
CA GLY A 410 18.22 0.81 6.22
C GLY A 410 17.36 0.86 4.96
N ALA A 411 16.14 0.33 5.05
CA ALA A 411 15.18 0.26 3.93
C ALA A 411 14.58 1.63 3.53
N ALA A 412 14.55 2.59 4.46
CA ALA A 412 14.08 3.95 4.22
C ALA A 412 15.07 4.98 4.81
N PRO A 413 15.14 6.20 4.26
CA PRO A 413 15.95 7.26 4.84
C PRO A 413 15.43 7.64 6.23
N VAL A 414 16.33 7.89 7.18
CA VAL A 414 15.98 8.23 8.57
C VAL A 414 16.82 9.41 9.05
N MET A 415 16.57 9.89 10.26
CA MET A 415 17.42 10.86 10.95
C MET A 415 18.03 10.18 12.18
N LEU A 416 19.22 9.60 12.03
CA LEU A 416 19.87 8.91 13.14
C LEU A 416 20.37 9.92 14.18
N PRO A 417 20.29 9.62 15.49
CA PRO A 417 20.98 10.38 16.50
C PRO A 417 22.49 10.43 16.20
N ARG A 418 23.09 11.62 16.31
CA ARG A 418 24.56 11.73 16.35
C ARG A 418 25.10 11.06 17.60
N ILE A 419 26.38 10.71 17.59
CA ILE A 419 27.05 10.05 18.74
C ILE A 419 26.97 10.83 20.05
N ASP A 420 26.82 12.15 19.97
CA ASP A 420 26.69 13.08 21.08
C ASP A 420 25.23 13.44 21.40
N SER A 421 24.26 12.81 20.74
CA SER A 421 22.84 13.00 20.99
C SER A 421 22.40 12.31 22.27
N VAL A 422 21.61 13.04 23.06
CA VAL A 422 20.91 12.54 24.25
C VAL A 422 19.71 11.64 23.92
N LEU A 423 19.42 11.42 22.63
CA LEU A 423 18.45 10.44 22.16
C LEU A 423 19.05 9.03 22.02
N ILE A 424 20.37 8.90 22.13
CA ILE A 424 21.03 7.60 22.24
C ILE A 424 20.83 7.10 23.67
N ASP A 425 20.25 5.91 23.81
CA ASP A 425 20.20 5.23 25.10
C ASP A 425 21.61 5.03 25.64
N VAL A 426 21.81 5.34 26.92
CA VAL A 426 23.10 5.09 27.57
C VAL A 426 23.34 3.58 27.57
N ALA A 427 24.41 3.14 26.90
CA ALA A 427 24.74 1.71 26.83
C ALA A 427 24.75 1.09 28.25
N GLY A 428 23.89 0.08 28.47
CA GLY A 428 23.79 -0.63 29.74
C GLY A 428 22.52 -0.37 30.57
N THR A 429 21.63 0.52 30.15
CA THR A 429 20.25 0.56 30.70
C THR A 429 19.38 -0.40 29.91
N ALA A 430 19.00 -1.52 30.53
CA ALA A 430 18.02 -2.44 29.95
C ALA A 430 16.66 -1.74 29.83
N CYS A 431 16.05 -1.80 28.63
CA CYS A 431 14.67 -1.40 28.40
C CYS A 431 13.67 -2.27 29.18
#